data_AF-A0A382JA56-F1
#
_entry.id   AF-A0A382JA56-F1
#
_cell.length_a   1.000
_cell.length_b   1.000
_cell.length_c   1.000
_cell.angle_alpha   90.00
_cell.angle_beta   90.00
_cell.angle_gamma   90.00
#
_symmetry.space_group_name_H-M   'P 1'
#
loop_
_entity.id
_entity.type
_entity.pdbx_description
1 polymer ?
#
loop_
_entity_poly.entity_id
_entity_poly.type
_entity_poly.pdbx_seq_one_letter_code
_entity_poly.pdbx_strand_id
1 'polypeptide(L)' 'ETGSYNICLPAVVLGATSIERHITLDRTMYGSDQAASLEESGLKRLVRDVRMLEKVLGDGKKRVWKSELPAQKKLRHKLV' A
#
# COMPACT_ATOMS: atom_id res chain seq x y z
N GLU A 1 4.13 -1.42 14.35
CA GLU A 1 3.47 -2.22 13.29
C GLU A 1 3.50 -1.57 11.90
N THR A 2 3.13 -0.29 11.77
CA THR A 2 3.04 0.42 10.47
C THR A 2 4.32 0.33 9.63
N GLY A 3 5.51 0.41 10.24
CA GLY A 3 6.77 0.28 9.50
C GLY A 3 7.06 -1.13 8.96
N SER A 4 6.52 -2.19 9.59
CA SER A 4 6.92 -3.58 9.30
C SER A 4 6.35 -4.13 7.99
N TYR A 5 5.14 -3.73 7.58
CA TYR A 5 4.54 -4.21 6.34
C TYR A 5 4.61 -3.19 5.19
N ASN A 6 4.79 -1.89 5.50
CA ASN A 6 4.89 -0.84 4.48
C ASN A 6 6.04 -1.07 3.49
N ILE A 7 7.13 -1.71 3.90
CA ILE A 7 8.25 -2.03 3.00
C ILE A 7 7.89 -3.11 1.95
N CYS A 8 6.89 -3.95 2.26
CA CYS A 8 6.47 -5.03 1.36
C CYS A 8 5.73 -4.49 0.14
N LEU A 9 4.99 -3.37 0.29
CA LEU A 9 4.21 -2.79 -0.82
C LEU A 9 5.11 -2.26 -1.96
N PRO A 10 6.14 -1.42 -1.70
CA PRO A 10 7.11 -1.05 -2.73
C PRO A 10 7.83 -2.26 -3.34
N ALA A 11 8.16 -3.29 -2.55
CA ALA A 11 8.77 -4.50 -3.09
C ALA A 11 7.88 -5.17 -4.15
N VAL A 12 6.58 -5.30 -3.88
CA VAL A 12 5.61 -5.82 -4.87
C VAL A 12 5.51 -4.91 -6.10
N VAL A 13 5.47 -3.58 -5.91
CA VAL A 13 5.46 -2.62 -7.03
C VAL A 13 6.71 -2.74 -7.90
N LEU A 14 7.86 -3.04 -7.30
CA LEU A 14 9.13 -3.25 -7.99
C LEU A 14 9.25 -4.64 -8.64
N GLY A 15 8.23 -5.50 -8.52
CA GLY A 15 8.16 -6.80 -9.18
C GLY A 15 8.44 -8.01 -8.28
N ALA A 16 8.47 -7.85 -6.95
CA ALA A 16 8.54 -8.99 -6.05
C ALA A 16 7.32 -9.90 -6.22
N THR A 17 7.56 -11.19 -6.50
CA THR A 17 6.53 -12.20 -6.72
C THR A 17 6.12 -12.92 -5.43
N SER A 18 6.96 -12.86 -4.40
CA SER A 18 6.73 -13.49 -3.10
C SER A 18 7.19 -12.54 -1.99
N ILE A 19 6.47 -12.56 -0.86
CA ILE A 19 6.77 -11.79 0.35
C ILE A 19 6.72 -12.74 1.54
N GLU A 20 7.81 -12.79 2.30
CA GLU A 20 7.90 -13.57 3.55
C GLU A 20 8.04 -12.63 4.75
N ARG A 21 7.31 -12.91 5.83
CA ARG A 21 7.33 -12.14 7.07
C ARG A 21 7.13 -13.06 8.26
N HIS A 22 7.81 -12.74 9.37
CA HIS A 22 7.49 -13.33 10.67
C HIS A 22 6.09 -12.89 11.12
N ILE A 23 5.32 -13.84 11.62
CA ILE A 23 3.98 -13.64 12.16
C ILE A 23 3.93 -14.06 13.61
N THR A 24 3.09 -13.39 14.40
CA THR A 24 2.86 -13.71 15.81
C THR A 24 1.40 -13.53 16.18
N LEU A 25 0.96 -14.20 17.25
CA LEU A 25 -0.35 -13.96 17.86
C LEU A 25 -0.33 -12.71 18.74
N ASP A 26 0.81 -12.44 19.40
CA ASP A 26 0.98 -11.29 20.29
C ASP A 26 2.48 -10.92 20.35
N ARG A 27 2.81 -9.67 20.05
CA ARG A 27 4.19 -9.16 20.01
C ARG A 27 4.86 -9.09 21.39
N THR A 28 4.09 -9.19 22.46
CA THR A 28 4.58 -9.18 23.85
C THR A 28 5.00 -10.58 24.33
N MET A 29 4.73 -11.61 23.53
CA MET A 29 5.16 -12.98 23.84
C MET A 29 6.68 -13.09 23.96
N TYR A 30 7.13 -14.18 24.59
CA TYR A 30 8.55 -14.48 24.71
C TYR A 30 9.18 -14.76 23.34
N GLY A 31 10.35 -14.16 23.10
CA GLY A 31 11.15 -14.34 21.90
C GLY A 31 11.57 -13.00 21.27
N SER A 32 12.79 -12.92 20.77
CA SER A 32 13.35 -11.70 20.17
C SER A 32 12.57 -11.23 18.94
N ASP A 33 12.03 -12.17 18.17
CA ASP A 33 11.39 -11.88 16.88
C ASP A 33 9.93 -11.44 17.03
N GLN A 34 9.35 -11.61 18.22
CA GLN A 34 7.94 -11.28 18.49
C GLN A 34 7.69 -9.79 18.27
N ALA A 35 8.58 -8.94 18.81
CA ALA A 35 8.49 -7.50 18.68
C ALA A 35 8.61 -7.00 17.23
N ALA A 36 9.19 -7.77 16.31
CA ALA A 36 9.37 -7.41 14.90
C ALA A 36 8.34 -8.04 13.96
N SER A 37 7.57 -9.03 14.44
CA SER A 37 6.59 -9.80 13.68
C SER A 37 5.31 -9.03 13.37
N LEU A 38 4.52 -9.56 12.42
CA LEU A 38 3.17 -9.09 12.13
C LEU A 38 2.15 -9.86 12.96
N GLU A 39 1.21 -9.15 13.57
CA GLU A 39 0.02 -9.77 14.14
C GLU A 39 -1.00 -10.06 13.04
N GLU A 40 -2.06 -10.79 13.39
CA GLU A 40 -3.13 -11.15 12.45
C GLU A 40 -3.69 -9.93 11.69
N SER A 41 -3.90 -8.81 12.38
CA SER A 41 -4.41 -7.58 11.77
C SER A 41 -3.43 -6.96 10.76
N GLY A 42 -2.13 -7.05 11.03
CA GLY A 42 -1.06 -6.59 10.15
C GLY A 42 -0.94 -7.46 8.90
N LEU A 43 -1.04 -8.78 9.06
CA LEU A 43 -1.04 -9.72 7.93
C LEU A 43 -2.25 -9.50 7.02
N LYS A 44 -3.46 -9.35 7.59
CA LYS A 44 -4.68 -9.06 6.82
C LYS A 44 -4.57 -7.76 6.03
N ARG A 45 -4.01 -6.70 6.64
CA ARG A 45 -3.74 -5.43 5.96
C ARG A 45 -2.75 -5.59 4.82
N LEU A 46 -1.63 -6.26 5.06
CA LEU A 46 -0.63 -6.52 4.02
C LEU A 46 -1.27 -7.20 2.81
N VAL A 47 -1.98 -8.32 3.02
CA VAL A 47 -2.63 -9.07 1.94
C VAL A 47 -3.67 -8.24 1.20
N ARG A 48 -4.52 -7.49 1.93
CA ARG A 48 -5.50 -6.58 1.33
C ARG A 48 -4.82 -5.55 0.44
N ASP A 49 -3.77 -4.92 0.95
CA ASP A 49 -3.11 -3.81 0.29
C ASP A 49 -2.33 -4.30 -0.94
N VAL A 50 -1.63 -5.46 -0.91
CA VAL A 50 -0.97 -5.96 -2.14
C VAL A 50 -1.99 -6.34 -3.22
N ARG A 51 -3.15 -6.89 -2.86
CA ARG A 51 -4.23 -7.15 -3.82
C ARG A 51 -4.86 -5.88 -4.37
N MET A 52 -4.78 -4.76 -3.64
CA MET A 52 -5.25 -3.46 -4.10
C MET A 52 -4.26 -2.79 -5.05
N LEU A 53 -2.96 -3.11 -4.96
CA LEU A 53 -1.91 -2.48 -5.77
C LEU A 53 -2.17 -2.63 -7.28
N GLU A 54 -2.67 -3.76 -7.75
CA GLU A 54 -3.01 -3.95 -9.17
C GLU A 54 -3.99 -2.88 -9.69
N LYS A 55 -5.01 -2.56 -8.87
CA LYS A 55 -5.99 -1.52 -9.21
C LYS A 55 -5.41 -0.11 -9.11
N VAL A 56 -4.52 0.11 -8.14
CA VAL A 56 -3.90 1.42 -7.89
C VAL A 56 -2.86 1.77 -8.95
N LEU A 57 -2.05 0.81 -9.40
CA LEU A 57 -1.03 1.02 -10.42
C LEU A 57 -1.65 1.40 -11.77
N GLY A 58 -2.83 0.86 -12.09
CA GLY A 58 -3.56 1.19 -13.31
C GLY A 58 -2.76 0.84 -14.58
N ASP A 59 -2.95 1.62 -15.63
CA ASP A 59 -2.37 1.37 -16.96
C ASP A 59 -1.16 2.28 -17.31
N GLY A 60 -0.67 3.05 -16.32
CA GLY A 60 0.45 3.99 -16.50
C GLY A 60 0.16 5.18 -17.43
N LYS A 61 -1.07 5.34 -17.94
CA LYS A 61 -1.42 6.43 -18.86
C LYS A 61 -2.08 7.57 -18.11
N LYS A 62 -1.43 8.73 -18.10
CA LYS A 62 -2.01 9.95 -17.53
C LYS A 62 -3.24 10.38 -18.34
N ARG A 63 -4.39 10.48 -17.70
CA ARG A 63 -5.67 10.92 -18.30
C ARG A 63 -6.42 11.85 -17.35
N VAL A 64 -7.26 12.72 -17.91
CA VAL A 64 -8.21 13.51 -17.13
C VAL A 64 -9.54 12.76 -17.08
N TRP A 65 -10.00 12.45 -15.88
CA TRP A 65 -11.28 11.78 -15.68
C TRP A 65 -12.43 12.78 -15.79
N LYS A 66 -13.62 12.29 -16.19
CA LYS A 66 -14.83 13.14 -16.29
C LYS A 66 -15.15 13.84 -14.96
N SER A 67 -14.88 13.18 -13.84
CA SER A 67 -15.02 13.72 -12.48
C SER A 67 -14.09 14.89 -12.18
N GLU A 68 -12.95 15.00 -12.87
CA GLU A 68 -11.95 16.05 -12.65
C GLU A 68 -12.23 17.32 -13.48
N LEU A 69 -13.07 17.23 -14.52
CA LEU A 69 -13.40 18.36 -15.41
C LEU A 69 -14.00 19.57 -14.67
N PRO A 70 -14.94 19.42 -13.70
CA PRO A 70 -15.48 20.56 -12.96
C PRO A 70 -14.40 21.24 -12.10
N ALA A 71 -13.54 20.47 -11.45
CA ALA A 71 -12.44 21.00 -10.64
C ALA A 71 -11.41 21.73 -11.51
N GLN A 72 -11.07 21.16 -12.67
CA GLN A 72 -10.20 21.81 -13.64
C GLN A 72 -10.79 23.15 -14.12
N LYS A 73 -12.09 23.20 -14.45
CA LYS A 73 -12.74 24.46 -14.88
C LYS A 73 -12.71 25.53 -13.81
N LYS A 74 -12.88 25.15 -12.53
CA LYS A 74 -12.91 26.07 -11.38
C LYS A 74 -11.51 26.61 -11.01
N LEU A 75 -10.49 25.76 -11.06
CA LEU A 75 -9.18 26.05 -10.46
C LEU A 75 -8.07 26.37 -11.46
N ARG A 76 -8.24 26.04 -12.75
CA ARG A 76 -7.20 26.24 -13.75
C ARG A 76 -7.01 27.72 -14.03
N HIS A 77 -5.87 28.25 -13.57
CA HIS A 77 -5.46 29.61 -13.87
C HIS A 77 -5.33 29.80 -15.39
N LYS A 78 -5.96 30.85 -15.90
CA LYS A 78 -5.76 31.33 -17.26
C LYS A 78 -5.11 32.69 -17.13
N LEU A 79 -3.88 32.81 -17.63
CA LEU A 79 -3.27 34.13 -17.84
C LEU A 79 -4.05 34.75 -18.99
N VAL A 80 -4.84 35.77 -18.67
CA VAL A 80 -5.43 36.70 -19.64
C VAL A 80 -4.49 37.89 -19.73
#